data_AF-A0A8J8T5D8-F1
#
_entry.id   AF-A0A8J8T5D8-F1
#
_cell.length_a   1.000
_cell.length_b   1.000
_cell.length_c   1.000
_cell.angle_alpha   90.00
_cell.angle_beta   90.00
_cell.angle_gamma   90.00
#
_symmetry.space_group_name_H-M   'P 1'
#
loop_
_entity.id
_entity.type
_entity.pdbx_description
1 polymer ?
#
loop_
_entity_poly.entity_id
_entity_poly.type
_entity_poly.pdbx_seq_one_letter_code
_entity_poly.pdbx_strand_id
1 'polypeptide(L)'
;MQSVEEFECFKKKILKLYVDSALSLALRLPKPLPYQAPSIPPPFCIPQSTDLAKFILIRIKSPHTLNSTTFIPRPKQVKIYLFVLRDALILSQQSNTPAQIYLFFTVKQSGHMSAMARVKSHSAIPQVYMDPHTDLDRVFVPFEGFKMEIEWIAFKKIHLQQVPAFDYRAELNDYRGANVITIGHQSGKVIRDLFLN
;
A
#
# COMPACT_ATOMS: atom_id res chain seq x y z
N MET A 1 -20.36 -51.14 -23.76
CA MET A 1 -20.06 -50.65 -22.40
C MET A 1 -18.58 -50.90 -22.16
N GLN A 2 -17.74 -49.86 -22.05
CA GLN A 2 -16.34 -50.01 -21.65
C GLN A 2 -16.28 -50.42 -20.17
N SER A 3 -15.33 -51.27 -19.79
CA SER A 3 -15.22 -51.75 -18.42
C SER A 3 -14.72 -50.63 -17.49
N VAL A 4 -15.19 -50.64 -16.25
CA VAL A 4 -14.78 -49.64 -15.23
C VAL A 4 -13.26 -49.60 -15.05
N GLU A 5 -12.58 -50.72 -15.28
CA GLU A 5 -11.12 -50.86 -15.18
C GLU A 5 -10.37 -50.11 -16.29
N GLU A 6 -10.91 -50.10 -17.53
CA GLU A 6 -10.31 -49.35 -18.65
C GLU A 6 -10.36 -47.85 -18.40
N PHE A 7 -11.44 -47.36 -17.79
CA PHE A 7 -11.62 -45.95 -17.45
C PHE A 7 -10.67 -45.49 -16.34
N GLU A 8 -10.47 -46.32 -15.31
CA GLU A 8 -9.51 -46.02 -14.23
C GLU A 8 -8.05 -46.06 -14.72
N CYS A 9 -7.72 -46.97 -15.64
CA CYS A 9 -6.40 -46.99 -16.29
C CYS A 9 -6.15 -45.72 -17.12
N PHE A 10 -7.16 -45.26 -17.85
CA PHE A 10 -7.09 -44.02 -18.65
C PHE A 10 -6.86 -42.77 -17.78
N LYS A 11 -7.59 -42.64 -16.66
CA LYS A 11 -7.39 -41.54 -15.71
C LYS A 11 -5.96 -41.47 -15.18
N LYS A 12 -5.39 -42.62 -14.78
CA LYS A 12 -4.01 -42.69 -14.28
C LYS A 12 -2.99 -42.24 -15.34
N LYS A 13 -3.20 -42.61 -16.61
CA LYS A 13 -2.34 -42.16 -17.72
C LYS A 13 -2.43 -40.65 -17.95
N ILE A 14 -3.63 -40.06 -17.95
CA ILE A 14 -3.79 -38.61 -18.11
C ILE A 14 -3.14 -37.85 -16.96
N LEU A 15 -3.38 -38.28 -15.72
CA LEU A 15 -2.80 -37.61 -14.54
C LEU A 15 -1.27 -37.63 -14.59
N LYS A 16 -0.67 -38.76 -15.00
CA LYS A 16 0.77 -38.89 -15.16
C LYS A 16 1.31 -37.93 -16.23
N LEU A 17 0.66 -37.84 -17.39
CA LEU A 17 1.05 -36.91 -18.45
C LEU A 17 0.99 -35.43 -17.99
N TYR A 18 -0.01 -35.07 -17.21
CA TYR A 18 -0.13 -33.72 -16.64
C TYR A 18 0.98 -33.41 -15.65
N VAL A 19 1.30 -34.35 -14.76
CA VAL A 19 2.36 -34.21 -13.76
C VAL A 19 3.73 -34.09 -14.44
N ASP A 20 4.01 -34.95 -15.41
CA ASP A 20 5.27 -34.96 -16.15
C ASP A 20 5.45 -33.66 -16.97
N SER A 21 4.37 -33.15 -17.57
CA SER A 21 4.36 -31.87 -18.29
C SER A 21 4.58 -30.68 -17.36
N ALA A 22 3.93 -30.65 -16.20
CA ALA A 22 4.09 -29.59 -15.20
C ALA A 22 5.52 -29.56 -14.60
N LEU A 23 6.11 -30.73 -14.35
CA LEU A 23 7.50 -30.87 -13.90
C LEU A 23 8.48 -30.40 -14.97
N SER A 24 8.29 -30.79 -16.22
CA SER A 24 9.10 -30.34 -17.36
C SER A 24 9.03 -28.82 -17.52
N LEU A 25 7.85 -28.23 -17.34
CA LEU A 25 7.67 -26.77 -17.39
C LEU A 25 8.39 -26.08 -16.21
N ALA A 26 8.24 -26.62 -15.00
CA ALA A 26 8.86 -26.07 -13.79
C ALA A 26 10.40 -26.11 -13.85
N LEU A 27 10.98 -27.13 -14.47
CA LEU A 27 12.43 -27.26 -14.66
C LEU A 27 12.99 -26.32 -15.73
N ARG A 28 12.15 -25.81 -16.65
CA ARG A 28 12.54 -24.86 -17.69
C ARG A 28 12.31 -23.40 -17.29
N LEU A 29 11.61 -23.15 -16.19
CA LEU A 29 11.44 -21.80 -15.70
C LEU A 29 12.79 -21.27 -15.19
N PRO A 30 13.23 -20.08 -15.67
CA PRO A 30 14.45 -19.47 -15.15
C PRO A 30 14.30 -19.29 -13.63
N LYS A 31 15.38 -19.59 -12.89
CA LYS A 31 15.42 -19.37 -11.45
C LYS A 31 14.99 -17.92 -11.17
N PRO A 32 14.06 -17.68 -10.23
CA PRO A 32 13.68 -16.33 -9.88
C PRO A 32 14.93 -15.57 -9.49
N LEU A 33 15.18 -14.44 -10.18
CA LEU A 33 16.30 -13.57 -9.86
C LEU A 33 16.22 -13.22 -8.36
N PRO A 34 17.35 -13.25 -7.63
CA PRO A 34 17.34 -12.82 -6.24
C PRO A 34 16.78 -11.39 -6.18
N TYR A 35 15.86 -11.16 -5.24
CA TYR A 35 15.28 -9.84 -5.03
C TYR A 35 16.41 -8.85 -4.73
N GLN A 36 16.69 -7.97 -5.68
CA GLN A 36 17.57 -6.82 -5.46
C GLN A 36 16.71 -5.72 -4.85
N ALA A 37 17.01 -5.37 -3.59
CA ALA A 37 16.40 -4.19 -3.00
C ALA A 37 16.77 -2.97 -3.84
N PRO A 38 15.83 -2.05 -4.13
CA PRO A 38 16.15 -0.81 -4.82
C PRO A 38 17.25 -0.06 -4.04
N SER A 39 18.20 0.52 -4.78
CA SER A 39 19.25 1.34 -4.18
C SER A 39 18.61 2.47 -3.37
N ILE A 40 19.00 2.57 -2.10
CA ILE A 40 18.49 3.59 -1.19
C ILE A 40 18.92 4.95 -1.75
N PRO A 41 18.00 5.87 -2.06
CA PRO A 41 18.37 7.22 -2.49
C PRO A 41 19.23 7.90 -1.41
N PRO A 42 20.13 8.83 -1.79
CA PRO A 42 20.94 9.56 -0.81
C PRO A 42 20.04 10.21 0.25
N PRO A 43 20.53 10.38 1.50
CA PRO A 43 19.73 10.95 2.58
C PRO A 43 19.24 12.34 2.18
N PHE A 44 17.94 12.43 1.93
CA PHE A 44 17.27 13.69 1.64
C PHE A 44 17.16 14.52 2.92
N CYS A 45 17.29 15.84 2.79
CA CYS A 45 16.86 16.76 3.83
C CYS A 45 15.34 16.69 3.96
N ILE A 46 14.88 15.84 4.88
CA ILE A 46 13.47 15.77 5.26
C ILE A 46 13.19 17.05 6.06
N PRO A 47 12.20 17.86 5.66
CA PRO A 47 11.83 19.04 6.46
C PRO A 47 11.49 18.60 7.89
N GLN A 48 12.21 19.16 8.86
CA GLN A 48 12.10 18.77 10.28
C GLN A 48 10.72 19.13 10.88
N SER A 49 10.06 20.15 10.32
CA SER A 49 8.71 20.54 10.73
C SER A 49 7.69 19.56 10.17
N THR A 50 7.08 18.80 11.08
CA THR A 50 6.02 17.84 10.76
C THR A 50 4.72 18.17 11.46
N ASP A 51 4.61 19.40 11.94
CA ASP A 51 3.46 19.86 12.73
C ASP A 51 2.17 19.84 11.91
N LEU A 52 2.31 19.77 10.57
CA LEU A 52 1.22 19.67 9.62
C LEU A 52 1.44 18.46 8.72
N ALA A 53 1.07 17.27 9.23
CA ALA A 53 1.21 16.03 8.50
C ALA A 53 0.00 15.10 8.69
N LYS A 54 -0.36 14.39 7.63
CA LYS A 54 -1.29 13.26 7.62
C LYS A 54 -0.55 11.96 7.36
N PHE A 55 -1.09 10.87 7.89
CA PHE A 55 -0.43 9.58 7.90
C PHE A 55 -1.39 8.48 7.46
N ILE A 56 -0.91 7.58 6.60
CA ILE A 56 -1.69 6.45 6.08
C ILE A 56 -0.83 5.19 6.18
N LEU A 57 -1.40 4.11 6.73
CA LEU A 57 -0.84 2.76 6.66
C LEU A 57 -1.45 2.00 5.49
N ILE A 58 -0.60 1.44 4.62
CA ILE A 58 -0.98 0.70 3.42
C ILE A 58 -0.50 -0.74 3.54
N ARG A 59 -1.43 -1.69 3.45
CA ARG A 59 -1.14 -3.13 3.39
C ARG A 59 -1.03 -3.61 1.95
N ILE A 60 0.16 -3.97 1.51
CA ILE A 60 0.39 -4.47 0.15
C ILE A 60 0.45 -6.00 0.15
N LYS A 61 -0.01 -6.62 -0.94
CA LYS A 61 0.07 -8.08 -1.10
C LYS A 61 1.47 -8.56 -1.48
N SER A 62 2.22 -7.73 -2.20
CA SER A 62 3.50 -8.10 -2.79
C SER A 62 4.50 -6.96 -2.60
N PRO A 63 5.77 -7.26 -2.28
CA PRO A 63 6.81 -6.25 -2.19
C PRO A 63 7.11 -5.55 -3.52
N HIS A 64 6.70 -6.11 -4.68
CA HIS A 64 6.91 -5.47 -5.98
C HIS A 64 6.24 -4.09 -6.10
N THR A 65 5.20 -3.81 -5.31
CA THR A 65 4.57 -2.48 -5.24
C THR A 65 5.54 -1.40 -4.75
N LEU A 66 6.58 -1.79 -4.00
CA LEU A 66 7.58 -0.88 -3.47
C LEU A 66 8.58 -0.38 -4.53
N ASN A 67 8.57 -0.95 -5.73
CA ASN A 67 9.49 -0.55 -6.82
C ASN A 67 8.92 0.60 -7.68
N SER A 68 7.69 1.06 -7.39
CA SER A 68 7.02 2.11 -8.15
C SER A 68 7.13 3.46 -7.44
N THR A 69 7.29 4.55 -8.19
CA THR A 69 7.14 5.94 -7.71
C THR A 69 5.70 6.44 -7.84
N THR A 70 4.81 5.60 -8.36
CA THR A 70 3.38 5.88 -8.48
C THR A 70 2.59 4.84 -7.70
N PHE A 71 1.72 5.30 -6.81
CA PHE A 71 0.79 4.44 -6.10
C PHE A 71 -0.62 4.55 -6.69
N ILE A 72 -1.21 3.41 -7.00
CA ILE A 72 -2.57 3.31 -7.53
C ILE A 72 -3.43 2.60 -6.48
N PRO A 73 -4.28 3.35 -5.75
CA PRO A 73 -5.25 2.77 -4.83
C PRO A 73 -6.21 1.82 -5.52
N ARG A 74 -6.82 0.91 -4.76
CA ARG A 74 -7.99 0.16 -5.25
C ARG A 74 -9.22 1.07 -5.31
N PRO A 75 -10.22 0.79 -6.16
CA PRO A 75 -11.43 1.62 -6.27
C PRO A 75 -12.10 1.90 -4.92
N LYS A 76 -12.24 0.86 -4.07
CA LYS A 76 -12.84 0.98 -2.73
C LYS A 76 -12.03 1.85 -1.75
N GLN A 77 -10.78 2.18 -2.07
CA GLN A 77 -9.88 2.93 -1.21
C GLN A 77 -9.72 4.39 -1.64
N VAL A 78 -10.08 4.73 -2.89
CA VAL A 78 -9.88 6.07 -3.44
C VAL A 78 -10.53 7.14 -2.56
N LYS A 79 -11.73 6.88 -2.02
CA LYS A 79 -12.41 7.81 -1.12
C LYS A 79 -11.58 8.16 0.12
N ILE A 80 -10.89 7.18 0.72
CA ILE A 80 -10.03 7.41 1.89
C ILE A 80 -8.88 8.37 1.52
N TYR A 81 -8.24 8.13 0.38
CA TYR A 81 -7.16 9.01 -0.08
C TYR A 81 -7.65 10.42 -0.41
N LEU A 82 -8.81 10.55 -1.06
CA LEU A 82 -9.43 11.85 -1.34
C LEU A 82 -9.75 12.63 -0.05
N PHE A 83 -10.26 11.94 0.97
CA PHE A 83 -10.51 12.54 2.27
C PHE A 83 -9.22 13.08 2.91
N VAL A 84 -8.16 12.26 2.96
CA VAL A 84 -6.86 12.68 3.52
C VAL A 84 -6.24 13.82 2.73
N LEU A 85 -6.33 13.76 1.40
CA LEU A 85 -5.81 14.79 0.50
C LEU A 85 -6.53 16.13 0.69
N ARG A 86 -7.87 16.12 0.84
CA ARG A 86 -8.65 17.33 1.13
C ARG A 86 -8.33 17.90 2.50
N ASP A 87 -8.23 17.04 3.51
CA ASP A 87 -7.91 17.46 4.88
C ASP A 87 -6.49 18.07 4.95
N ALA A 88 -5.51 17.49 4.23
CA ALA A 88 -4.18 18.09 4.07
C ALA A 88 -4.22 19.45 3.33
N LEU A 89 -5.06 19.60 2.30
CA LEU A 89 -5.26 20.88 1.61
C LEU A 89 -5.82 21.95 2.56
N ILE A 90 -6.86 21.62 3.33
CA ILE A 90 -7.47 22.53 4.31
C ILE A 90 -6.45 22.96 5.36
N LEU A 91 -5.69 22.01 5.93
CA LEU A 91 -4.61 22.33 6.86
C LEU A 91 -3.57 23.26 6.23
N SER A 92 -3.24 23.04 4.96
CA SER A 92 -2.27 23.87 4.24
C SER A 92 -2.77 25.31 4.06
N GLN A 93 -4.06 25.47 3.75
CA GLN A 93 -4.69 26.77 3.59
C GLN A 93 -4.78 27.54 4.91
N GLN A 94 -5.08 26.86 6.02
CA GLN A 94 -5.20 27.48 7.34
C GLN A 94 -3.85 27.95 7.92
N SER A 95 -2.78 27.23 7.59
CA SER A 95 -1.43 27.46 8.16
C SER A 95 -0.47 28.19 7.23
N ASN A 96 -0.88 28.48 5.99
CA ASN A 96 -0.01 28.94 4.90
C ASN A 96 1.25 28.06 4.69
N THR A 97 1.22 26.81 5.13
CA THR A 97 2.35 25.87 5.07
C THR A 97 1.89 24.55 4.44
N PRO A 98 2.56 24.03 3.40
CA PRO A 98 2.15 22.77 2.78
C PRO A 98 2.15 21.60 3.76
N ALA A 99 0.96 21.04 4.03
CA ALA A 99 0.81 19.84 4.83
C ALA A 99 1.37 18.63 4.07
N GLN A 100 2.12 17.79 4.78
CA GLN A 100 2.74 16.60 4.21
C GLN A 100 1.81 15.38 4.38
N ILE A 101 1.84 14.44 3.43
CA ILE A 101 1.13 13.16 3.56
C ILE A 101 2.16 12.04 3.49
N TYR A 102 2.29 11.30 4.59
CA TYR A 102 3.18 10.16 4.69
C TYR A 102 2.42 8.85 4.54
N LEU A 103 3.03 7.93 3.80
CA LEU A 103 2.51 6.60 3.54
C LEU A 103 3.48 5.57 4.15
N PHE A 104 2.99 4.76 5.07
CA PHE A 104 3.72 3.62 5.63
C PHE A 104 3.25 2.35 4.94
N PHE A 105 4.18 1.52 4.50
CA PHE A 105 3.85 0.28 3.79
C PHE A 105 4.17 -0.94 4.64
N THR A 106 3.24 -1.88 4.70
CA THR A 106 3.44 -3.20 5.29
C THR A 106 3.02 -4.28 4.30
N VAL A 107 3.85 -5.30 4.14
CA VAL A 107 3.48 -6.49 3.36
C VAL A 107 2.57 -7.36 4.21
N LYS A 108 1.47 -7.85 3.64
CA LYS A 108 0.54 -8.74 4.37
C LYS A 108 1.30 -9.92 4.97
N GLN A 109 0.98 -10.25 6.23
CA GLN A 109 1.57 -11.35 7.00
C GLN A 109 3.07 -11.18 7.33
N SER A 110 3.70 -10.04 7.04
CA SER A 110 5.12 -9.84 7.33
C SER A 110 5.42 -9.58 8.82
N GLY A 111 4.43 -9.09 9.58
CA GLY A 111 4.61 -8.67 10.98
C GLY A 111 5.41 -7.36 11.17
N HIS A 112 5.76 -6.66 10.09
CA HIS A 112 6.55 -5.42 10.12
C HIS A 112 6.12 -4.42 9.03
N MET A 113 6.40 -3.15 9.28
CA MET A 113 6.40 -2.12 8.24
C MET A 113 7.73 -2.20 7.48
N SER A 114 7.70 -1.97 6.17
CA SER A 114 8.82 -2.19 5.26
C SER A 114 9.36 -0.92 4.62
N ALA A 115 8.51 0.11 4.45
CA ALA A 115 8.89 1.34 3.78
C ALA A 115 8.04 2.52 4.21
N MET A 116 8.60 3.72 4.06
CA MET A 116 7.94 4.99 4.22
C MET A 116 8.11 5.81 2.93
N ALA A 117 7.01 6.38 2.46
CA ALA A 117 6.98 7.32 1.35
C ALA A 117 6.24 8.60 1.74
N ARG A 118 6.36 9.62 0.90
CA ARG A 118 5.60 10.87 0.95
C ARG A 118 4.88 11.10 -0.37
N VAL A 119 3.68 11.65 -0.33
CA VAL A 119 2.98 12.11 -1.54
C VAL A 119 3.64 13.39 -2.07
N LYS A 120 4.07 13.40 -3.33
CA LYS A 120 4.81 14.53 -3.94
C LYS A 120 3.91 15.72 -4.26
N SER A 121 2.68 15.47 -4.72
CA SER A 121 1.77 16.53 -5.13
C SER A 121 0.31 16.14 -4.92
N HIS A 122 -0.48 17.14 -4.54
CA HIS A 122 -1.94 17.07 -4.44
C HIS A 122 -2.61 17.29 -5.80
N SER A 123 -1.83 17.45 -6.88
CA SER A 123 -2.30 17.93 -8.19
C SER A 123 -3.19 16.94 -8.95
N ALA A 124 -3.31 15.70 -8.46
CA ALA A 124 -4.20 14.70 -9.03
C ALA A 124 -5.62 14.70 -8.43
N ILE A 125 -5.94 15.61 -7.50
CA ILE A 125 -7.30 15.74 -6.95
C ILE A 125 -8.15 16.48 -8.00
N PRO A 126 -9.19 15.87 -8.59
CA PRO A 126 -10.09 16.62 -9.46
C PRO A 126 -10.71 17.78 -8.67
N GLN A 127 -10.83 18.96 -9.28
CA GLN A 127 -11.29 20.19 -8.60
C GLN A 127 -12.62 20.00 -7.85
N VAL A 128 -13.50 19.12 -8.34
CA VAL A 128 -14.78 18.77 -7.71
C VAL A 128 -14.61 18.27 -6.27
N TYR A 129 -13.47 17.65 -5.94
CA TYR A 129 -13.15 17.13 -4.60
C TYR A 129 -12.41 18.13 -3.72
N MET A 130 -12.04 19.30 -4.25
CA MET A 130 -11.35 20.35 -3.50
C MET A 130 -12.33 21.32 -2.81
N ASP A 131 -13.61 21.30 -3.17
CA ASP A 131 -14.62 22.14 -2.52
C ASP A 131 -14.90 21.63 -1.09
N PRO A 132 -14.67 22.45 -0.05
CA PRO A 132 -14.92 22.11 1.35
C PRO A 132 -16.40 21.95 1.69
N HIS A 133 -17.33 22.27 0.79
CA HIS A 133 -18.78 22.08 0.96
C HIS A 133 -19.31 20.83 0.25
N THR A 134 -18.47 20.15 -0.56
CA THR A 134 -18.87 18.90 -1.22
C THR A 134 -18.98 17.74 -0.24
N ASP A 135 -20.14 17.09 -0.20
CA ASP A 135 -20.36 15.83 0.52
C ASP A 135 -19.73 14.65 -0.27
N LEU A 136 -18.54 14.23 0.13
CA LEU A 136 -17.77 13.16 -0.51
C LEU A 136 -18.47 11.79 -0.49
N ASP A 137 -19.46 11.60 0.40
CA ASP A 137 -20.21 10.35 0.45
C ASP A 137 -21.19 10.26 -0.72
N ARG A 138 -21.71 11.39 -1.18
CA ARG A 138 -22.66 11.50 -2.29
C ARG A 138 -22.01 11.65 -3.66
N VAL A 139 -20.71 11.98 -3.72
CA VAL A 139 -20.01 12.11 -5.00
C VAL A 139 -19.58 10.75 -5.54
N PHE A 140 -20.01 10.46 -6.78
CA PHE A 140 -19.48 9.34 -7.55
C PHE A 140 -18.04 9.66 -7.95
N VAL A 141 -17.10 8.84 -7.48
CA VAL A 141 -15.69 8.98 -7.83
C VAL A 141 -15.38 8.09 -9.02
N PRO A 142 -15.22 8.64 -10.24
CA PRO A 142 -14.72 7.84 -11.35
C PRO A 142 -13.31 7.35 -10.98
N PHE A 143 -13.16 6.03 -10.92
CA PHE A 143 -11.91 5.38 -10.55
C PHE A 143 -10.83 5.56 -11.63
N GLU A 144 -11.24 5.75 -12.87
CA GLU A 144 -10.34 5.75 -14.03
C GLU A 144 -9.27 6.82 -13.88
N GLY A 145 -8.02 6.38 -13.71
CA GLY A 145 -6.85 7.24 -13.69
C GLY A 145 -6.42 7.80 -12.33
N PHE A 146 -7.08 7.47 -11.21
CA PHE A 146 -6.61 7.95 -9.91
C PHE A 146 -5.26 7.31 -9.54
N LYS A 147 -4.22 8.15 -9.52
CA LYS A 147 -2.85 7.78 -9.17
C LYS A 147 -2.23 8.87 -8.30
N MET A 148 -1.39 8.47 -7.36
CA MET A 148 -0.61 9.40 -6.54
C MET A 148 0.85 9.22 -6.86
N GLU A 149 1.54 10.33 -7.13
CA GLU A 149 2.98 10.34 -7.21
C GLU A 149 3.56 10.37 -5.80
N ILE A 150 4.49 9.45 -5.55
CA ILE A 150 5.11 9.27 -4.24
C ILE A 150 6.62 9.36 -4.35
N GLU A 151 7.23 9.72 -3.24
CA GLU A 151 8.66 9.77 -3.02
C GLU A 151 9.01 8.83 -1.88
N TRP A 152 9.87 7.84 -2.16
CA TRP A 152 10.38 6.96 -1.11
C TRP A 152 11.34 7.74 -0.21
N ILE A 153 11.09 7.68 1.10
CA ILE A 153 11.93 8.33 2.10
C ILE A 153 12.86 7.31 2.74
N ALA A 154 12.32 6.15 3.15
CA ALA A 154 13.09 5.14 3.85
C ALA A 154 12.59 3.72 3.55
N PHE A 155 13.54 2.78 3.48
CA PHE A 155 13.30 1.35 3.44
C PHE A 155 13.88 0.74 4.72
N LYS A 156 13.03 0.47 5.69
CA LYS A 156 13.43 -0.03 7.01
C LYS A 156 12.38 -1.01 7.51
N LYS A 157 12.83 -2.11 8.12
CA LYS A 157 11.94 -3.07 8.79
C LYS A 157 11.68 -2.58 10.20
N ILE A 158 10.44 -2.20 10.49
CA ILE A 158 9.99 -1.81 11.82
C ILE A 158 8.96 -2.83 12.28
N HIS A 159 9.28 -3.58 13.32
CA HIS A 159 8.35 -4.58 13.87
C HIS A 159 7.13 -3.88 14.45
N LEU A 160 5.93 -4.38 14.15
CA LEU A 160 4.69 -3.75 14.61
C LEU A 160 4.59 -3.68 16.15
N GLN A 161 5.29 -4.57 16.85
CA GLN A 161 5.40 -4.57 18.32
C GLN A 161 6.14 -3.34 18.88
N GLN A 162 6.99 -2.69 18.07
CA GLN A 162 7.76 -1.50 18.46
C GLN A 162 6.96 -0.21 18.27
N VAL A 163 5.77 -0.28 17.67
CA VAL A 163 4.93 0.90 17.41
C VAL A 163 3.98 1.06 18.60
N PRO A 164 4.26 1.97 19.55
CA PRO A 164 3.37 2.19 20.68
C PRO A 164 2.01 2.71 20.18
N ALA A 165 0.94 2.24 20.82
CA ALA A 165 -0.43 2.70 20.59
C ALA A 165 -1.07 2.39 19.23
N PHE A 166 -0.54 1.45 18.43
CA PHE A 166 -1.36 0.83 17.39
C PHE A 166 -2.33 -0.15 18.06
N ASP A 167 -3.38 0.36 18.70
CA ASP A 167 -4.47 -0.48 19.16
C ASP A 167 -5.24 -0.98 17.92
N TYR A 168 -4.70 -2.05 17.33
CA TYR A 168 -5.31 -2.75 16.22
C TYR A 168 -6.76 -3.12 16.50
N ARG A 169 -7.19 -3.18 17.78
CA ARG A 169 -8.57 -3.46 18.19
C ARG A 169 -9.48 -2.23 18.13
N ALA A 170 -8.96 -1.02 18.32
CA ALA A 170 -9.72 0.21 18.12
C ALA A 170 -9.95 0.50 16.62
N GLU A 171 -8.96 0.22 15.78
CA GLU A 171 -9.05 0.37 14.31
C GLU A 171 -9.62 -0.88 13.59
N LEU A 172 -9.96 -1.95 14.33
CA LEU A 172 -10.66 -3.13 13.80
C LEU A 172 -12.10 -2.82 13.35
N ASN A 173 -12.65 -1.71 13.81
CA ASN A 173 -13.95 -1.19 13.37
C ASN A 173 -13.87 -0.48 12.00
N ASP A 174 -12.69 0.00 11.59
CA ASP A 174 -12.47 0.64 10.29
C ASP A 174 -12.22 -0.41 9.18
N TYR A 175 -13.13 -1.37 9.09
CA TYR A 175 -13.21 -2.43 8.08
C TYR A 175 -12.19 -3.57 8.27
N ARG A 176 -12.63 -4.69 8.87
CA ARG A 176 -12.00 -6.01 8.69
C ARG A 176 -11.71 -6.24 7.20
N GLY A 177 -10.43 -6.18 6.82
CA GLY A 177 -9.97 -6.38 5.44
C GLY A 177 -9.56 -5.10 4.68
N ALA A 178 -9.66 -3.92 5.28
CA ALA A 178 -9.08 -2.71 4.70
C ALA A 178 -7.56 -2.86 4.56
N ASN A 179 -7.07 -2.56 3.36
CA ASN A 179 -5.64 -2.48 3.10
C ASN A 179 -5.08 -1.07 3.25
N VAL A 180 -5.87 -0.14 3.78
CA VAL A 180 -5.52 1.27 3.94
C VAL A 180 -6.17 1.75 5.22
N ILE A 181 -5.40 2.37 6.10
CA ILE A 181 -5.87 2.90 7.39
C ILE A 181 -5.27 4.29 7.59
N THR A 182 -6.08 5.25 8.01
CA THR A 182 -5.60 6.58 8.42
C THR A 182 -5.06 6.51 9.84
N ILE A 183 -3.88 7.08 10.08
CA ILE A 183 -3.24 7.05 11.40
C ILE A 183 -3.36 8.43 12.04
N GLY A 184 -3.71 8.44 13.32
CA GLY A 184 -3.73 9.67 14.13
C GLY A 184 -2.36 10.37 14.15
N HIS A 185 -2.37 11.69 14.24
CA HIS A 185 -1.16 12.51 14.07
C HIS A 185 -0.01 12.12 15.02
N GLN A 186 -0.30 11.89 16.31
CA GLN A 186 0.72 11.52 17.30
C GLN A 186 1.38 10.16 16.98
N SER A 187 0.57 9.13 16.72
CA SER A 187 1.07 7.80 16.34
C SER A 187 1.87 7.85 15.03
N GLY A 188 1.40 8.65 14.07
CA GLY A 188 2.10 8.86 12.81
C GLY A 188 3.48 9.50 12.96
N LYS A 189 3.62 10.51 13.85
CA LYS A 189 4.92 11.10 14.19
C LYS A 189 5.88 10.06 14.76
N VAL A 190 5.42 9.25 15.73
CA VAL A 190 6.25 8.20 16.33
C VAL A 190 6.72 7.19 15.28
N ILE A 191 5.83 6.70 14.42
CA ILE A 191 6.20 5.74 13.36
C ILE A 191 7.21 6.36 12.40
N ARG A 192 7.00 7.62 11.99
CA ARG A 192 7.95 8.33 11.13
C ARG A 192 9.31 8.41 11.80
N ASP A 193 9.37 8.80 13.07
CA ASP A 193 10.63 8.94 13.79
C ASP A 193 11.37 7.59 13.92
N LEU A 194 10.65 6.47 14.03
CA LEU A 194 11.26 5.13 13.96
C LEU A 194 11.87 4.78 12.59
N PHE A 195 11.39 5.39 11.50
CA PHE A 195 11.97 5.24 10.16
C PHE A 195 13.20 6.13 9.94
N LEU A 196 13.28 7.27 10.64
CA LEU A 196 14.33 8.28 10.43
C LEU A 196 15.53 8.12 11.36
N ASN A 197 15.32 7.55 12.55
CA ASN A 197 16.39 7.07 13.43
C ASN A 197 16.76 5.64 13.08
#